data_AF-A0A2M8J152-F1
#
_entry.id   AF-A0A2M8J152-F1
#
_cell.length_a   1.000
_cell.length_b   1.000
_cell.length_c   1.000
_cell.angle_alpha   90.00
_cell.angle_beta   90.00
_cell.angle_gamma   90.00
#
_symmetry.space_group_name_H-M   'P 1'
#
loop_
_entity.id
_entity.type
_entity.pdbx_description
1 polymer ?
#
loop_
_entity_poly.entity_id
_entity_poly.type
_entity_poly.pdbx_seq_one_letter_code
_entity_poly.pdbx_strand_id
1 'polypeptide(L)'
;MTDPADLRFFQALKQVCDRTEAIDQPLRQTLARAVQTGDPQDLRAARQAVDRLDPALHSDLLRQVHLHMATDLSAIWDALPGAPGKQRPN
;
A
#
# COMPACT_ATOMS: atom_id res chain seq x y z
N MET A 1 -1.88 -15.90 9.44
CA MET A 1 -2.58 -15.61 8.17
C MET A 1 -2.58 -14.11 8.02
N THR A 2 -1.83 -13.60 7.05
CA THR A 2 -1.87 -12.18 6.66
C THR A 2 -3.14 -11.98 5.85
N ASP A 3 -3.98 -11.00 6.22
CA ASP A 3 -5.19 -10.69 5.48
C ASP A 3 -4.79 -10.19 4.07
N PRO A 4 -5.40 -10.68 2.97
CA PRO A 4 -5.21 -10.11 1.64
C PRO A 4 -5.41 -8.59 1.58
N ALA A 5 -6.24 -8.02 2.46
CA ALA A 5 -6.44 -6.58 2.60
C ALA A 5 -5.20 -5.86 3.17
N ASP A 6 -4.49 -6.47 4.12
CA ASP A 6 -3.27 -5.89 4.69
C ASP A 6 -2.19 -5.75 3.61
N LEU A 7 -1.98 -6.81 2.82
CA LEU A 7 -0.98 -6.77 1.73
C LEU A 7 -1.31 -5.67 0.70
N ARG A 8 -2.59 -5.47 0.38
CA ARG A 8 -3.05 -4.37 -0.51
C ARG A 8 -2.72 -3.00 0.05
N PHE A 9 -2.91 -2.77 1.35
CA PHE A 9 -2.52 -1.51 1.98
C PHE A 9 -1.02 -1.27 1.82
N PHE A 10 -0.16 -2.27 2.10
CA PHE A 10 1.29 -2.10 1.96
C PHE A 10 1.74 -1.91 0.51
N GLN A 11 1.04 -2.50 -0.46
CA GLN A 11 1.27 -2.23 -1.89
C GLN A 11 0.93 -0.79 -2.26
N ALA A 12 -0.22 -0.27 -1.85
CA ALA A 12 -0.61 1.12 -2.07
C ALA A 12 0.37 2.09 -1.40
N LEU A 13 0.75 1.78 -0.16
CA LEU A 13 1.74 2.53 0.62
C LEU A 13 3.08 2.61 -0.10
N LYS A 14 3.60 1.49 -0.61
CA LYS A 14 4.82 1.47 -1.41
C LYS A 14 4.72 2.36 -2.66
N GLN A 15 3.61 2.27 -3.41
CA GLN A 15 3.42 3.06 -4.63
C GLN A 15 3.37 4.57 -4.37
N VAL A 16 2.74 4.98 -3.27
CA VAL A 16 2.73 6.39 -2.84
C VAL A 16 4.14 6.83 -2.43
N CYS A 17 4.82 6.06 -1.57
CA CYS A 17 6.19 6.36 -1.13
C CYS A 17 7.20 6.46 -2.29
N ASP A 18 7.05 5.65 -3.33
CA ASP A 18 7.91 5.69 -4.52
C ASP A 18 7.74 7.00 -5.32
N ARG A 19 6.58 7.68 -5.19
CA ARG A 19 6.27 8.96 -5.85
C ARG A 19 6.54 10.18 -4.97
N THR A 20 6.74 10.00 -3.67
CA THR A 20 7.01 11.09 -2.73
C THR A 20 8.51 11.29 -2.55
N GLU A 21 9.04 12.44 -2.99
CA GLU A 21 10.48 12.77 -2.90
C GLU A 21 10.97 12.91 -1.45
N ALA A 22 10.11 13.34 -0.53
CA ALA A 22 10.45 13.50 0.88
C ALA A 22 10.65 12.17 1.64
N ILE A 23 10.44 11.03 0.99
CA ILE A 23 10.61 9.71 1.58
C ILE A 23 12.03 9.20 1.35
N ASP A 24 12.66 8.77 2.44
CA ASP A 24 14.01 8.26 2.44
C ASP A 24 14.12 6.84 1.85
N GLN A 25 15.30 6.55 1.30
CA GLN A 25 15.60 5.26 0.69
C GLN A 25 15.41 4.05 1.64
N PRO A 26 15.77 4.14 2.94
CA PRO A 26 15.55 3.06 3.91
C PRO A 26 14.07 2.68 4.11
N LEU A 27 13.16 3.66 4.17
CA LEU A 27 11.73 3.37 4.28
C LEU A 27 11.21 2.66 3.02
N ARG A 28 11.62 3.13 1.83
CA ARG A 28 11.24 2.47 0.56
C ARG A 28 11.71 1.02 0.49
N GLN A 29 12.92 0.73 0.94
CA GLN A 29 13.45 -0.65 1.00
C GLN A 29 12.68 -1.53 1.99
N THR A 30 12.35 -0.98 3.16
CA THR A 30 11.56 -1.69 4.19
C THR A 30 10.17 -2.04 3.65
N LEU A 31 9.51 -1.11 2.96
CA LEU A 31 8.22 -1.33 2.31
C LEU A 31 8.30 -2.34 1.16
N ALA A 32 9.35 -2.26 0.33
CA ALA A 32 9.57 -3.21 -0.75
C ALA A 32 9.72 -4.65 -0.23
N ARG A 33 10.50 -4.83 0.84
CA ARG A 33 10.66 -6.13 1.51
C ARG A 33 9.34 -6.64 2.08
N ALA A 34 8.59 -5.80 2.79
CA ALA A 34 7.31 -6.18 3.37
C ALA A 34 6.29 -6.63 2.32
N VAL A 35 6.22 -5.93 1.18
CA VAL A 35 5.36 -6.31 0.05
C VAL A 35 5.84 -7.62 -0.61
N GLN A 36 7.15 -7.82 -0.71
CA GLN A 36 7.73 -9.00 -1.35
C GLN A 36 7.55 -10.27 -0.51
N THR A 37 7.76 -10.20 0.80
CA THR A 37 7.72 -11.38 1.68
C THR A 37 6.32 -11.67 2.19
N GLY A 38 5.49 -10.63 2.40
CA GLY A 38 4.20 -10.76 3.08
C GLY A 38 4.33 -11.27 4.53
N ASP A 39 5.55 -11.28 5.08
CA ASP A 39 5.83 -11.78 6.42
C ASP A 39 5.25 -10.78 7.45
N PRO A 40 4.45 -11.25 8.43
CA PRO A 40 3.91 -10.40 9.48
C PRO A 40 4.96 -9.56 10.24
N GLN A 41 6.21 -10.02 10.35
CA GLN A 41 7.30 -9.27 10.97
C GLN A 41 7.77 -8.13 10.07
N ASP A 42 7.95 -8.38 8.77
CA ASP A 42 8.35 -7.35 7.81
C ASP A 42 7.24 -6.30 7.65
N LEU A 43 5.97 -6.72 7.65
CA LEU A 43 4.82 -5.81 7.62
C LEU A 43 4.74 -4.94 8.89
N ARG A 44 5.00 -5.53 10.07
CA ARG A 44 5.10 -4.76 11.32
C ARG A 44 6.27 -3.78 11.32
N ALA A 45 7.43 -4.19 10.82
CA ALA A 45 8.60 -3.32 10.70
C ALA A 45 8.32 -2.13 9.76
N ALA A 46 7.69 -2.39 8.62
CA ALA A 46 7.26 -1.34 7.70
C ALA A 46 6.27 -0.37 8.34
N ARG A 47 5.29 -0.89 9.10
CA ARG A 47 4.33 -0.03 9.81
C ARG A 47 5.01 0.88 10.83
N GLN A 48 5.89 0.32 11.66
CA GLN A 48 6.65 1.08 12.65
C GLN A 48 7.56 2.13 12.01
N ALA A 49 8.12 1.87 10.83
CA ALA A 49 8.94 2.82 10.11
C ALA A 49 8.10 4.02 9.61
N VAL A 50 6.87 3.76 9.14
CA VAL A 50 5.93 4.81 8.75
C VAL A 50 5.45 5.62 9.96
N ASP A 51 5.14 4.98 11.08
CA ASP A 51 4.66 5.66 12.29
C ASP A 51 5.72 6.59 12.91
N ARG A 52 7.00 6.46 12.53
CA ARG A 52 8.12 7.32 12.97
C ARG A 52 8.33 8.56 12.09
N LEU A 53 7.59 8.69 10.99
CA LEU A 53 7.66 9.88 10.14
C LEU A 53 7.20 11.12 10.91
N ASP A 54 7.60 12.29 10.40
CA ASP A 54 7.03 13.55 10.87
C ASP A 54 5.49 13.50 10.80
N PRO A 55 4.75 13.98 11.81
CA PRO A 55 3.30 13.88 11.84
C PRO A 55 2.57 14.46 10.62
N ALA A 56 3.10 15.56 10.05
CA ALA A 56 2.50 16.17 8.87
C ALA A 56 2.72 15.30 7.63
N LEU A 57 3.94 14.77 7.46
CA LEU A 57 4.27 13.86 6.38
C LEU A 57 3.50 12.54 6.50
N HIS A 58 3.41 11.97 7.70
CA HIS A 58 2.64 10.76 7.98
C HIS A 58 1.17 10.93 7.61
N SER A 59 0.54 12.03 8.04
CA SER A 59 -0.88 12.29 7.77
C SER A 59 -1.15 12.50 6.29
N ASP A 60 -0.29 13.24 5.59
CA ASP A 60 -0.43 13.44 4.15
C ASP A 60 -0.25 12.14 3.37
N LEU A 61 0.72 11.32 3.78
CA LEU A 61 1.00 10.04 3.15
C LEU A 61 -0.16 9.06 3.33
N LEU A 62 -0.74 8.94 4.52
CA LEU A 62 -1.95 8.14 4.74
C LEU A 62 -3.13 8.64 3.92
N ARG A 63 -3.33 9.97 3.84
CA ARG A 63 -4.38 10.57 3.00
C ARG A 63 -4.20 10.18 1.53
N GLN A 64 -2.98 10.24 1.00
CA GLN A 64 -2.67 9.83 -0.37
C GLN A 64 -2.89 8.32 -0.58
N VAL A 65 -2.52 7.47 0.38
CA VAL A 65 -2.75 6.02 0.31
C VAL A 65 -4.24 5.70 0.30
N HIS A 66 -5.03 6.31 1.18
CA HIS A 66 -6.47 6.14 1.20
C HIS A 66 -7.12 6.60 -0.10
N LEU A 67 -6.70 7.75 -0.64
CA LEU A 67 -7.17 8.22 -1.94
C LEU A 67 -6.81 7.22 -3.03
N HIS A 68 -5.57 6.74 -3.06
CA HIS A 68 -5.11 5.77 -4.05
C HIS A 68 -5.95 4.49 -4.01
N MET A 69 -6.16 3.91 -2.83
CA MET A 69 -7.01 2.73 -2.66
C MET A 69 -8.47 2.97 -3.05
N ALA A 70 -9.03 4.14 -2.74
CA ALA A 70 -10.40 4.50 -3.13
C ALA A 70 -10.54 4.70 -4.64
N THR A 71 -9.47 5.11 -5.32
CA THR A 71 -9.43 5.30 -6.78
C THR A 71 -8.96 4.06 -7.55
N ASP A 72 -8.59 2.98 -6.87
CA ASP A 72 -8.19 1.73 -7.51
C ASP A 72 -9.43 1.02 -8.07
N LEU A 73 -9.79 1.43 -9.29
CA LEU A 73 -10.90 0.88 -10.06
C LEU A 73 -10.78 -0.64 -10.29
N SER A 74 -9.56 -1.22 -10.25
CA SER A 74 -9.38 -2.66 -10.37
C SER A 74 -9.87 -3.39 -9.12
N ALA A 75 -9.61 -2.84 -7.93
CA ALA A 75 -10.11 -3.38 -6.67
C ALA A 75 -11.63 -3.22 -6.52
N ILE A 76 -12.19 -2.11 -7.02
CA ILE A 76 -13.64 -1.90 -7.08
C ILE A 76 -14.29 -2.93 -7.99
N TRP A 77 -13.67 -3.23 -9.15
CA TRP A 77 -14.19 -4.24 -10.08
C TRP A 77 -14.11 -5.66 -9.51
N ASP A 78 -13.01 -6.03 -8.85
CA ASP A 78 -12.84 -7.33 -8.18
C ASP A 78 -13.86 -7.57 -7.04
N ALA A 79 -14.39 -6.50 -6.44
CA ALA A 79 -15.33 -6.56 -5.32
C ALA A 79 -16.82 -6.58 -5.76
N LEU A 80 -17.13 -6.42 -7.05
CA LEU A 80 -18.50 -6.44 -7.55
C LEU A 80 -19.04 -7.89 -7.64
N PRO A 81 -20.23 -8.19 -7.09
CA PRO A 81 -20.84 -9.50 -7.23
C PRO A 81 -21.22 -9.73 -8.71
N GLY A 82 -20.49 -10.65 -9.37
CA GLY A 82 -20.68 -10.97 -10.78
C GLY A 82 -19.57 -10.51 -11.72
N ALA A 83 -18.44 -9.99 -11.21
CA ALA A 83 -17.30 -9.62 -12.04
C ALA A 83 -16.82 -10.82 -12.89
N PRO A 84 -16.89 -10.77 -14.23
CA PRO A 84 -16.43 -11.85 -15.07
C PRO A 84 -14.91 -11.92 -14.94
N GLY A 85 -14.42 -13.01 -14.34
CA GLY A 85 -13.01 -13.29 -14.28
C GLY A 85 -12.43 -13.27 -15.70
N LYS A 86 -11.53 -12.30 -15.95
CA LYS A 86 -10.71 -12.17 -17.17
C LYS A 86 -11.44 -11.63 -18.42
N GLN A 87 -11.88 -10.39 -18.41
CA GLN A 87 -11.66 -9.55 -19.60
C GLN A 87 -11.76 -8.06 -19.24
N ARG A 88 -10.60 -7.38 -19.23
CA ARG A 88 -10.55 -5.92 -19.31
C ARG A 88 -11.07 -5.52 -20.70
N PRO A 89 -12.02 -4.57 -20.83
CA PRO A 89 -12.27 -3.93 -22.12
C PRO A 89 -11.06 -3.03 -22.43
N ASN A 90 -10.48 -3.22 -23.63
CA ASN A 90 -9.41 -2.37 -24.16
C ASN A 90 -9.92 -0.97 -24.48
#